data_AF-A0A1I3UXW0-F1
#
_entry.id   AF-A0A1I3UXW0-F1
#
_cell.length_a   1.000
_cell.length_b   1.000
_cell.length_c   1.000
_cell.angle_alpha   90.00
_cell.angle_beta   90.00
_cell.angle_gamma   90.00
#
_symmetry.space_group_name_H-M   'P 1'
#
loop_
_entity.id
_entity.type
_entity.pdbx_description
1 polymer ?
#
loop_
_entity_poly.entity_id
_entity_poly.type
_entity_poly.pdbx_seq_one_letter_code
_entity_poly.pdbx_strand_id
1 'polypeptide(L)'
;MKSLLPIFILFFLSINALGQFALADSEAASDFIVFKTIEDKDTSSDCTQRGGLRIYVENTHPDKTIDLSLDRYFSTVRQAGRSMFALENGHSQPLGCNIVMDSEQHWELINAEFISKEDAIKRYGTLY
;
A
#
# COMPACT_ATOMS: atom_id res chain seq x y z
N MET A 1 -4.15 -41.75 72.58
CA MET A 1 -3.45 -40.45 72.59
C MET A 1 -3.29 -40.03 71.11
N LYS A 2 -4.25 -39.32 70.50
CA LYS A 2 -4.44 -37.85 70.43
C LYS A 2 -3.20 -37.05 69.99
N SER A 3 -3.37 -36.31 68.88
CA SER A 3 -2.55 -35.21 68.27
C SER A 3 -2.04 -35.63 66.87
N LEU A 4 -2.58 -35.26 65.70
CA LEU A 4 -3.22 -34.04 65.15
C LEU A 4 -2.37 -32.77 65.21
N LEU A 5 -1.60 -32.51 64.15
CA LEU A 5 -1.04 -31.21 63.75
C LEU A 5 -0.82 -31.21 62.21
N PRO A 6 -0.74 -30.05 61.53
CA PRO A 6 -1.86 -29.51 60.77
C PRO A 6 -1.54 -29.25 59.29
N ILE A 7 -2.63 -28.97 58.57
CA ILE A 7 -2.76 -28.40 57.23
C ILE A 7 -1.77 -27.24 57.00
N PHE A 8 -1.00 -27.31 55.92
CA PHE A 8 -0.54 -26.11 55.22
C PHE A 8 -0.82 -26.28 53.71
N ILE A 9 -2.03 -25.89 53.32
CA ILE A 9 -2.36 -25.57 51.94
C ILE A 9 -1.65 -24.25 51.63
N LEU A 10 -0.70 -24.27 50.70
CA LEU A 10 -0.35 -23.08 49.93
C LEU A 10 -0.41 -23.42 48.45
N PHE A 11 -1.59 -23.09 47.93
CA PHE A 11 -1.92 -22.92 46.54
C PHE A 11 -1.17 -21.70 46.01
N PHE A 12 -0.26 -21.84 45.06
CA PHE A 12 0.07 -20.77 44.12
C PHE A 12 0.38 -21.37 42.76
N LEU A 13 -0.63 -21.32 41.89
CA LEU A 13 -0.46 -21.34 40.44
C LEU A 13 0.50 -20.21 40.05
N SER A 14 1.61 -20.54 39.44
CA SER A 14 2.33 -19.61 38.56
C SER A 14 2.27 -20.17 37.14
N ILE A 15 1.19 -19.82 36.47
CA ILE A 15 1.00 -19.91 35.03
C ILE A 15 2.15 -19.15 34.38
N ASN A 16 3.13 -19.83 33.82
CA ASN A 16 4.08 -19.21 32.89
C ASN A 16 3.38 -19.06 31.53
N ALA A 17 2.41 -18.16 31.46
CA ALA A 17 1.97 -17.60 30.20
C ALA A 17 2.94 -16.48 29.82
N LEU A 18 4.16 -16.84 29.42
CA LEU A 18 4.95 -15.99 28.54
C LEU A 18 4.34 -16.14 27.14
N GLY A 19 3.14 -15.60 26.99
CA GLY A 19 2.64 -15.20 25.69
C GLY A 19 3.52 -14.06 25.22
N GLN A 20 4.60 -14.37 24.52
CA GLN A 20 5.22 -13.43 23.61
C GLN A 20 4.21 -13.22 22.48
N PHE A 21 3.25 -12.32 22.70
CA PHE A 21 2.61 -11.63 21.60
C PHE A 21 3.70 -10.76 20.99
N ALA A 22 4.48 -11.33 20.07
CA ALA A 22 5.12 -10.54 19.05
C ALA A 22 3.98 -9.86 18.29
N LEU A 23 3.72 -8.59 18.61
CA LEU A 23 3.01 -7.72 17.69
C LEU A 23 3.93 -7.57 16.49
N ALA A 24 3.83 -8.53 15.56
CA ALA A 24 4.29 -8.30 14.20
C ALA A 24 3.42 -7.14 13.69
N ASP A 25 3.98 -5.94 13.70
CA ASP A 25 3.41 -4.81 12.98
C ASP A 25 3.45 -5.23 11.51
N SER A 26 2.35 -5.80 11.04
CA SER A 26 2.21 -6.23 9.67
C SER A 26 2.00 -4.95 8.87
N GLU A 27 3.09 -4.36 8.36
CA GLU A 27 3.03 -3.20 7.49
C GLU A 27 2.02 -3.45 6.36
N ALA A 28 1.06 -2.53 6.21
CA ALA A 28 0.02 -2.68 5.21
C ALA A 28 0.61 -2.34 3.84
N ALA A 29 0.15 -3.00 2.77
CA ALA A 29 0.66 -2.72 1.43
C ALA A 29 0.46 -1.24 1.03
N SER A 30 -0.57 -0.57 1.54
CA SER A 30 -0.80 0.86 1.34
C SER A 30 0.33 1.75 1.84
N ASP A 31 1.06 1.33 2.86
CA ASP A 31 2.10 2.14 3.51
C ASP A 31 3.31 2.35 2.59
N PHE A 32 3.42 1.52 1.54
CA PHE A 32 4.50 1.55 0.57
C PHE A 32 4.13 2.26 -0.73
N ILE A 33 2.91 2.78 -0.86
CA ILE A 33 2.44 3.43 -2.08
C ILE A 33 2.59 4.94 -1.96
N VAL A 34 3.42 5.49 -2.83
CA VAL A 34 3.73 6.92 -2.83
C VAL A 34 3.33 7.55 -4.16
N PHE A 35 2.63 8.68 -4.09
CA PHE A 35 2.38 9.51 -5.26
C PHE A 35 3.45 10.60 -5.36
N LYS A 36 4.00 10.77 -6.56
CA LYS A 36 4.99 11.81 -6.86
C LYS A 36 4.51 12.65 -8.03
N THR A 37 4.71 13.96 -7.95
CA THR A 37 4.40 14.89 -9.03
C THR A 37 5.69 15.54 -9.49
N ILE A 38 6.16 15.21 -10.68
CA ILE A 38 7.47 15.62 -11.21
C ILE A 38 7.39 16.06 -12.67
N GLU A 39 8.38 16.82 -13.12
CA GLU A 39 8.52 17.19 -14.53
C GLU A 39 8.82 15.97 -15.38
N ASP A 40 8.17 15.85 -16.55
CA ASP A 40 8.53 14.83 -17.51
C ASP A 40 9.92 15.12 -18.08
N LYS A 41 10.79 14.09 -18.12
CA LYS A 41 12.13 14.21 -18.72
C LYS A 41 12.09 14.61 -20.19
N ASP A 42 11.05 14.17 -20.88
CA ASP A 42 10.75 14.61 -22.24
C ASP A 42 10.00 15.95 -22.18
N THR A 43 10.70 17.02 -22.58
CA THR A 43 10.13 18.37 -22.62
C THR A 43 9.04 18.52 -23.68
N SER A 44 8.92 17.56 -24.60
CA SER A 44 7.85 17.48 -25.58
C SER A 44 6.66 16.62 -25.12
N SER A 45 6.65 16.16 -23.86
CA SER A 45 5.50 15.44 -23.31
C SER A 45 4.22 16.31 -23.28
N ASP A 46 3.07 15.64 -23.26
CA ASP A 46 1.77 16.30 -23.18
C ASP A 46 1.60 17.11 -21.90
N CYS A 47 2.16 16.65 -20.77
CA CYS A 47 2.10 17.40 -19.51
C CYS A 47 2.96 18.65 -19.57
N THR A 48 4.22 18.53 -20.00
CA THR A 48 5.13 19.69 -20.09
C THR A 48 4.61 20.74 -21.07
N GLN A 49 4.11 20.34 -22.24
CA GLN A 49 3.54 21.26 -23.23
C GLN A 49 2.31 22.03 -22.70
N ARG A 50 1.59 21.46 -21.72
CA ARG A 50 0.41 22.07 -21.09
C ARG A 50 0.73 22.81 -19.79
N GLY A 51 2.02 22.98 -19.46
CA GLY A 51 2.47 23.62 -18.23
C GLY A 51 2.18 22.79 -16.96
N GLY A 52 1.91 21.49 -17.12
CA GLY A 52 1.64 20.56 -16.03
C GLY A 52 2.82 19.63 -15.74
N LEU A 53 2.75 18.99 -14.58
CA LEU A 53 3.67 17.96 -14.11
C LEU A 53 3.00 16.59 -14.22
N ARG A 54 3.79 15.53 -14.42
CA ARG A 54 3.29 14.15 -14.43
C ARG A 54 3.16 13.64 -13.01
N ILE A 55 2.02 13.00 -12.72
CA ILE A 55 1.80 12.22 -11.51
C ILE A 55 2.22 10.79 -11.77
N TYR A 56 3.04 10.27 -10.87
CA TYR A 56 3.48 8.88 -10.78
C TYR A 56 2.95 8.26 -9.49
N VAL A 57 2.69 6.96 -9.54
CA VAL A 57 2.54 6.13 -8.34
C VAL A 57 3.70 5.16 -8.28
N GLU A 58 4.27 4.99 -7.09
CA GLU A 58 5.47 4.18 -6.86
C GLU A 58 5.22 3.18 -5.75
N ASN A 59 5.70 1.96 -5.96
CA ASN A 59 5.82 0.95 -4.91
C ASN A 59 7.21 1.04 -4.29
N THR A 60 7.26 1.49 -3.04
CA THR A 60 8.50 1.67 -2.26
C THR A 60 8.85 0.45 -1.39
N HIS A 61 8.06 -0.62 -1.44
CA HIS A 61 8.35 -1.83 -0.69
C HIS A 61 9.67 -2.44 -1.18
N PRO A 62 10.56 -2.95 -0.29
CA PRO A 62 11.85 -3.49 -0.69
C PRO A 62 11.78 -4.71 -1.63
N ASP A 63 10.83 -5.64 -1.44
CA ASP A 63 10.77 -6.91 -2.17
C ASP A 63 9.37 -7.36 -2.65
N LYS A 64 8.28 -6.71 -2.23
CA LYS A 64 6.92 -7.15 -2.56
C LYS A 64 6.35 -6.44 -3.78
N THR A 65 5.62 -7.21 -4.58
CA THR A 65 4.73 -6.71 -5.61
C THR A 65 3.39 -6.34 -4.97
N ILE A 66 2.83 -5.20 -5.37
CA ILE A 66 1.58 -4.69 -4.83
C ILE A 66 0.56 -4.53 -5.96
N ASP A 67 -0.60 -5.15 -5.79
CA ASP A 67 -1.79 -4.95 -6.61
C ASP A 67 -2.51 -3.66 -6.18
N LEU A 68 -2.75 -2.75 -7.11
CA LEU A 68 -3.31 -1.43 -6.86
C LEU A 68 -4.63 -1.22 -7.55
N SER A 69 -5.51 -0.50 -6.87
CA SER A 69 -6.73 0.05 -7.42
C SER A 69 -6.79 1.54 -7.14
N LEU A 70 -6.87 2.36 -8.18
CA LEU A 70 -6.89 3.81 -8.08
C LEU A 70 -8.12 4.41 -8.73
N ASP A 71 -8.70 5.41 -8.08
CA ASP A 71 -9.73 6.26 -8.70
C ASP A 71 -9.12 7.60 -9.10
N ARG A 72 -9.46 8.05 -10.29
CA ARG A 72 -9.05 9.36 -10.79
C ARG A 72 -10.11 10.40 -10.48
N TYR A 73 -9.68 11.59 -10.09
CA TYR A 73 -10.53 12.76 -9.91
C TYR A 73 -10.08 13.86 -10.87
N PHE A 74 -11.05 14.56 -11.45
CA PHE A 74 -10.84 15.78 -12.21
C PHE A 74 -11.57 16.89 -11.48
N SER A 75 -10.83 17.88 -11.00
CA SER A 75 -11.26 18.76 -9.93
C SER A 75 -11.84 17.92 -8.77
N THR A 76 -13.06 18.20 -8.33
CA THR A 76 -13.72 17.48 -7.24
C THR A 76 -14.57 16.29 -7.71
N VAL A 77 -14.52 15.92 -8.99
CA VAL A 77 -15.42 14.91 -9.57
C VAL A 77 -14.66 13.62 -9.86
N ARG A 78 -15.08 12.52 -9.22
CA ARG A 78 -14.58 11.17 -9.52
C ARG A 78 -14.91 10.81 -10.96
N GLN A 79 -13.88 10.42 -11.71
CA GLN A 79 -14.01 10.03 -13.10
C GLN A 79 -14.49 8.58 -13.23
N ALA A 80 -15.11 8.25 -14.36
CA ALA A 80 -15.52 6.89 -14.67
C ALA A 80 -14.31 5.96 -14.86
N GLY A 81 -14.49 4.70 -14.50
CA GLY A 81 -13.42 3.70 -14.49
C GLY A 81 -12.64 3.68 -13.18
N ARG A 82 -11.82 2.65 -13.04
CA ARG A 82 -10.86 2.43 -11.96
C ARG A 82 -9.61 1.87 -12.60
N SER A 83 -8.46 2.47 -12.30
CA SER A 83 -7.18 1.94 -12.76
C SER A 83 -6.81 0.76 -11.87
N MET A 84 -6.55 -0.40 -12.47
CA MET A 84 -6.15 -1.62 -11.76
C MET A 84 -4.90 -2.19 -12.42
N PHE A 85 -3.83 -2.34 -11.66
CA PHE A 85 -2.56 -2.88 -12.12
C PHE A 85 -1.68 -3.25 -10.91
N ALA A 86 -0.67 -4.09 -11.14
CA ALA A 86 0.33 -4.40 -10.14
C ALA A 86 1.64 -3.63 -10.39
N LEU A 87 2.30 -3.22 -9.32
CA LEU A 87 3.63 -2.61 -9.33
C LEU A 87 4.66 -3.54 -8.69
N GLU A 88 5.74 -3.81 -9.41
CA GLU A 88 6.93 -4.43 -8.87
C GLU A 88 7.62 -3.52 -7.83
N ASN A 89 8.43 -4.12 -6.96
CA ASN A 89 9.15 -3.39 -5.92
C ASN A 89 10.13 -2.36 -6.53
N GLY A 90 10.07 -1.11 -6.09
CA GLY A 90 10.91 -0.02 -6.59
C GLY A 90 10.48 0.54 -7.95
N HIS A 91 9.38 0.05 -8.52
CA HIS A 91 8.86 0.52 -9.80
C HIS A 91 7.84 1.65 -9.63
N SER A 92 7.80 2.54 -10.62
CA SER A 92 6.89 3.67 -10.69
C SER A 92 6.12 3.66 -12.00
N GLN A 93 4.80 3.85 -11.94
CA GLN A 93 3.94 3.93 -13.11
C GLN A 93 3.47 5.39 -13.33
N PRO A 94 3.67 5.96 -14.53
CA PRO A 94 3.06 7.24 -14.88
C PRO A 94 1.54 7.09 -14.97
N LEU A 95 0.82 8.05 -14.39
CA LEU A 95 -0.64 8.12 -14.43
C LEU A 95 -1.13 9.15 -15.44
N GLY A 96 -0.76 10.42 -15.24
CA GLY A 96 -1.15 11.52 -16.12
C GLY A 96 -0.79 12.88 -15.54
N CYS A 97 -1.19 13.95 -16.21
CA CYS A 97 -0.85 15.30 -15.78
C CYS A 97 -1.63 15.70 -14.52
N ASN A 98 -1.00 16.49 -13.65
CA ASN A 98 -1.65 17.09 -12.49
C ASN A 98 -2.64 18.20 -12.87
N ILE A 99 -2.47 18.82 -14.05
CA ILE A 99 -3.35 19.86 -14.59
C ILE A 99 -3.74 19.49 -16.01
N VAL A 100 -5.05 19.55 -16.29
CA VAL A 100 -5.63 19.36 -17.63
C VAL A 100 -6.72 20.41 -17.81
N MET A 101 -6.67 21.20 -18.90
CA MET A 101 -7.65 22.26 -19.18
C MET A 101 -7.84 23.22 -17.99
N ASP A 102 -6.72 23.68 -17.42
CA ASP A 102 -6.68 24.59 -16.26
C ASP A 102 -7.35 24.06 -14.98
N SER A 103 -7.62 22.75 -14.92
CA SER A 103 -8.21 22.10 -13.77
C SER A 103 -7.29 21.02 -13.22
N GLU A 104 -7.26 20.89 -11.90
CA GLU A 104 -6.46 19.87 -11.23
C GLU A 104 -6.99 18.46 -11.52
N GLN A 105 -6.09 17.50 -11.53
CA GLN A 105 -6.38 16.08 -11.62
C GLN A 105 -5.49 15.34 -10.63
N HIS A 106 -6.07 14.41 -9.88
CA HIS A 106 -5.34 13.57 -8.94
C HIS A 106 -5.88 12.14 -8.92
N TRP A 107 -5.16 11.26 -8.23
CA TRP A 107 -5.55 9.89 -8.01
C TRP A 107 -5.60 9.59 -6.53
N GLU A 108 -6.58 8.78 -6.15
CA GLU A 108 -6.74 8.29 -4.78
C GLU A 108 -6.55 6.78 -4.77
N LEU A 109 -5.78 6.30 -3.80
CA LEU A 109 -5.60 4.88 -3.55
C LEU A 109 -6.88 4.31 -2.94
N ILE A 110 -7.48 3.33 -3.63
CA ILE A 110 -8.67 2.64 -3.15
C ILE A 110 -8.32 1.31 -2.49
N ASN A 111 -7.37 0.58 -3.09
CA ASN A 111 -6.90 -0.69 -2.54
C ASN A 111 -5.42 -0.89 -2.86
N ALA A 112 -4.72 -1.50 -1.92
CA ALA A 112 -3.36 -1.99 -2.08
C ALA A 112 -3.25 -3.35 -1.38
N GLU A 113 -2.84 -4.38 -2.11
CA GLU A 113 -2.68 -5.74 -1.59
C GLU A 113 -1.37 -6.34 -2.08
N PHE A 114 -0.66 -7.06 -1.21
CA PHE A 114 0.47 -7.86 -1.66
C PHE A 114 0.01 -9.00 -2.57
N ILE A 115 0.70 -9.17 -3.69
CA ILE A 115 0.38 -10.20 -4.68
C ILE A 115 1.66 -10.91 -5.12
N SER A 116 1.55 -12.19 -5.52
CA SER A 116 2.66 -12.89 -6.18
C SER A 116 2.87 -12.31 -7.59
N LYS A 117 4.11 -12.41 -8.10
CA LYS A 117 4.41 -11.98 -9.48
C LYS A 117 3.62 -12.78 -10.51
N GLU A 118 3.48 -14.08 -10.26
CA GLU A 118 2.75 -15.01 -11.11
C GLU A 118 1.27 -14.65 -11.21
N ASP A 119 0.62 -14.34 -10.07
CA ASP A 119 -0.80 -13.96 -10.05
C ASP A 119 -1.01 -12.57 -10.67
N ALA A 120 -0.09 -11.63 -10.46
CA ALA A 120 -0.13 -10.31 -11.08
C ALA A 120 -0.07 -10.42 -12.62
N ILE A 121 0.89 -11.18 -13.16
CA ILE A 121 1.03 -11.41 -14.60
C ILE A 121 -0.21 -12.12 -15.14
N LYS A 122 -0.74 -13.12 -14.42
CA LYS A 122 -1.97 -13.81 -14.82
C LYS A 122 -3.18 -12.88 -14.88
N ARG A 123 -3.28 -11.92 -13.94
CA ARG A 123 -4.41 -10.98 -13.84
C ARG A 123 -4.33 -9.86 -14.88
N TYR A 124 -3.16 -9.26 -15.05
CA TYR A 124 -2.99 -8.03 -15.82
C TYR A 124 -2.26 -8.22 -17.15
N GLY A 125 -1.63 -9.37 -17.38
CA GLY A 125 -0.81 -9.65 -18.56
C GLY A 125 0.56 -8.95 -18.56
N THR A 126 0.71 -7.90 -17.75
CA THR A 126 1.94 -7.15 -17.56
C THR A 126 2.11 -6.78 -16.09
N LEU A 127 3.36 -6.67 -15.67
CA LEU A 127 3.77 -6.14 -14.38
C LEU A 127 4.58 -4.87 -14.66
N TYR A 128 4.32 -3.81 -13.90
CA TYR A 128 4.94 -2.50 -14.10
C TYR A 128 6.03 -2.21 -13.09
#